data_AF-A0A1W0XD02-F1
#
_entry.id   AF-A0A1W0XD02-F1
#
_cell.length_a   1.000
_cell.length_b   1.000
_cell.length_c   1.000
_cell.angle_alpha   90.00
_cell.angle_beta   90.00
_cell.angle_gamma   90.00
#
_symmetry.space_group_name_H-M   'P 1'
#
loop_
_entity.id
_entity.type
_entity.pdbx_description
1 polymer ?
#
loop_
_entity_poly.entity_id
_entity_poly.type
_entity_poly.pdbx_seq_one_letter_code
_entity_poly.pdbx_strand_id
1 'polypeptide(L)'
;MSYSQPPYNPYYPGGAPAAGQVPPTSFPGYPPGSLPPGYPQQQRPNTGRSSPTTEAPQNAYPVGGGYFQPQQHQGVNNSSYPVQQQQYPGYPSALPSGGMYPSVPPATGGYSVGQAPGGYSYSPQDLVGYVFTPMEHEKLKHRIEVKFSPAMDKYVRTSEHNQEIAGWRSLAYAEQNIQRKVEQDWKMSYLTRQESSVAGRIEWRFDVSETGRRISKLRVQFPVKLYEDGNVNAYVATDRGTLQPIVDSAHSQEIDAARGCQRFSIIAELSRGKGEHAWQHAQLFRQQLNPGFFSTDDAHYPFRVLVEFD
;
A
#
# COMPACT_ATOMS: atom_id res chain seq x y z
N MET A 1 12.84 -6.83 45.27
CA MET A 1 11.64 -5.98 45.48
C MET A 1 11.84 -4.73 44.62
N SER A 2 11.44 -4.73 43.34
CA SER A 2 10.16 -4.20 42.82
C SER A 2 9.89 -2.76 43.30
N TYR A 3 9.77 -1.74 42.44
CA TYR A 3 8.58 -1.52 41.59
C TYR A 3 8.88 -0.98 40.18
N SER A 4 8.03 -1.42 39.26
CA SER A 4 7.97 -1.16 37.82
C SER A 4 7.51 0.27 37.47
N GLN A 5 8.04 0.79 36.36
CA GLN A 5 7.47 1.93 35.64
C GLN A 5 6.23 1.49 34.83
N PRO A 6 5.16 2.31 34.74
CA PRO A 6 4.02 2.04 33.87
C PRO A 6 4.35 2.31 32.38
N PRO A 7 3.60 1.71 31.43
CA PRO A 7 3.89 1.80 30.00
C PRO A 7 3.48 3.14 29.37
N TYR A 8 4.26 3.55 28.38
CA TYR A 8 4.03 4.69 27.48
C TYR A 8 2.74 4.51 26.66
N ASN A 9 1.89 5.55 26.64
CA ASN A 9 0.62 5.59 25.91
C ASN A 9 0.70 6.60 24.75
N PRO A 10 0.55 6.18 23.47
CA PRO A 10 0.78 7.03 22.29
C PRO A 10 -0.34 8.02 21.94
N TYR A 11 -1.38 8.18 22.76
CA TYR A 11 -2.52 9.07 22.46
C TYR A 11 -2.35 10.56 22.83
N TYR A 12 -1.12 11.01 23.12
CA TYR A 12 -0.83 12.43 23.35
C TYR A 12 0.26 12.94 22.40
N PRO A 13 -0.09 13.62 21.28
CA PRO A 13 0.75 14.65 20.72
C PRO A 13 0.40 15.97 21.42
N GLY A 14 1.38 16.54 22.12
CA GLY A 14 1.26 17.83 22.76
C GLY A 14 0.99 18.97 21.77
N GLY A 15 0.08 19.85 22.15
CA GLY A 15 -0.18 21.11 21.46
C GLY A 15 -1.35 21.82 22.14
N ALA A 16 -1.09 22.95 22.81
CA ALA A 16 -2.14 23.79 23.34
C ALA A 16 -2.93 24.45 22.18
N PRO A 17 -4.27 24.54 22.24
CA PRO A 17 -5.03 25.25 21.22
C PRO A 17 -4.80 26.77 21.30
N ALA A 18 -4.80 27.42 20.13
CA ALA A 18 -4.66 28.87 20.00
C ALA A 18 -5.84 29.62 20.65
N ALA A 19 -5.55 30.79 21.22
CA ALA A 19 -6.53 31.63 21.91
C ALA A 19 -7.69 32.04 20.97
N GLY A 20 -8.93 31.69 21.35
CA GLY A 20 -10.15 32.16 20.68
C GLY A 20 -11.10 31.08 20.14
N GLN A 21 -10.76 29.79 20.23
CA GLN A 21 -11.68 28.72 19.82
C GLN A 21 -12.57 28.28 20.98
N VAL A 22 -13.89 28.20 20.72
CA VAL A 22 -14.88 27.65 21.66
C VAL A 22 -14.73 26.12 21.67
N PRO A 23 -14.55 25.47 22.83
CA PRO A 23 -14.35 24.02 22.87
C PRO A 23 -15.61 23.27 22.42
N PRO A 24 -15.44 22.06 21.86
CA PRO A 24 -16.57 21.22 21.48
C PRO A 24 -17.42 20.86 22.71
N THR A 25 -18.75 20.93 22.56
CA THR A 25 -19.72 20.70 23.64
C THR A 25 -20.03 19.22 23.89
N SER A 26 -19.45 18.31 23.10
CA SER A 26 -19.63 16.87 23.26
C SER A 26 -18.38 16.10 22.85
N PHE A 27 -18.06 15.05 23.61
CA PHE A 27 -16.98 14.12 23.33
C PHE A 27 -17.59 12.73 23.08
N PRO A 28 -17.18 12.02 22.01
CA PRO A 28 -17.67 10.67 21.76
C PRO A 28 -17.37 9.75 22.95
N GLY A 29 -18.40 9.09 23.50
CA GLY A 29 -18.29 8.22 24.66
C GLY A 29 -18.49 8.87 26.04
N TYR A 30 -18.77 10.18 26.11
CA TYR A 30 -19.08 10.89 27.35
C TYR A 30 -20.48 11.54 27.31
N PRO A 31 -21.22 11.60 28.45
CA PRO A 31 -22.50 12.29 28.51
C PRO A 31 -22.35 13.80 28.20
N PRO A 32 -23.37 14.46 27.64
CA PRO A 32 -23.35 15.90 27.37
C PRO A 32 -23.00 16.70 28.63
N GLY A 33 -21.99 17.57 28.55
CA GLY A 33 -21.51 18.38 29.70
C GLY A 33 -20.44 17.71 30.57
N SER A 34 -20.02 16.48 30.26
CA SER A 34 -18.95 15.78 30.97
C SER A 34 -17.61 15.98 30.26
N LEU A 35 -16.55 16.29 31.01
CA LEU A 35 -15.18 16.35 30.48
C LEU A 35 -14.42 15.05 30.82
N PRO A 36 -13.53 14.58 29.93
CA PRO A 36 -12.64 13.46 30.24
C PRO A 36 -11.70 13.78 31.41
N PRO A 37 -11.26 12.77 32.18
CA PRO A 37 -10.25 12.95 33.23
C PRO A 37 -8.95 13.54 32.63
N GLY A 38 -8.48 14.68 33.17
CA GLY A 38 -7.27 15.36 32.71
C GLY A 38 -7.48 16.59 31.81
N TYR A 39 -8.72 16.98 31.52
CA TYR A 39 -9.01 18.22 30.80
C TYR A 39 -8.73 19.46 31.70
N PRO A 40 -7.95 20.47 31.26
CA PRO A 40 -7.66 21.64 32.07
C PRO A 40 -8.91 22.51 32.26
N GLN A 41 -9.34 22.71 33.52
CA GLN A 41 -10.37 23.70 33.81
C GLN A 41 -9.75 25.10 33.86
N GLN A 42 -10.11 25.98 32.92
CA GLN A 42 -9.86 27.41 33.06
C GLN A 42 -10.94 28.02 33.98
N GLN A 43 -10.52 28.46 35.16
CA GLN A 43 -11.34 29.33 36.01
C GLN A 43 -11.52 30.67 35.30
N ARG A 44 -12.76 31.07 35.02
CA ARG A 44 -13.06 32.40 34.48
C ARG A 44 -12.88 33.46 35.58
N PRO A 45 -12.22 34.60 35.30
CA PRO A 45 -12.28 35.75 36.20
C PRO A 45 -13.66 36.40 36.12
N ASN A 46 -14.14 36.77 37.30
CA ASN A 46 -15.37 37.48 37.55
C ASN A 46 -15.17 38.98 37.22
N THR A 47 -15.91 39.54 36.26
CA THR A 47 -16.08 41.00 36.13
C THR A 47 -17.49 41.30 35.63
N GLY A 48 -18.33 41.84 36.51
CA GLY A 48 -19.59 42.45 36.14
C GLY A 48 -19.44 43.91 35.71
N ARG A 49 -20.27 44.36 34.75
CA ARG A 49 -21.00 45.64 34.80
C ARG A 49 -21.89 45.85 33.56
N SER A 50 -23.18 46.05 33.84
CA SER A 50 -24.16 47.02 33.30
C SER A 50 -24.06 47.57 31.86
N SER A 51 -25.19 47.48 31.15
CA SER A 51 -25.64 48.13 29.89
C SER A 51 -25.65 49.68 29.95
N PRO A 52 -25.93 50.47 28.87
CA PRO A 52 -27.23 50.48 28.13
C PRO A 52 -27.25 50.87 26.61
N THR A 53 -28.37 50.47 25.96
CA THR A 53 -29.17 51.03 24.83
C THR A 53 -28.61 51.98 23.75
N THR A 54 -28.91 51.68 22.46
CA THR A 54 -29.69 52.54 21.53
C THR A 54 -30.22 51.80 20.27
N GLU A 55 -31.53 51.99 20.00
CA GLU A 55 -32.28 52.24 18.74
C GLU A 55 -32.27 51.33 17.48
N ALA A 56 -33.47 51.26 16.88
CA ALA A 56 -34.02 50.42 15.79
C ALA A 56 -33.93 51.15 14.40
N PRO A 57 -34.63 50.78 13.27
CA PRO A 57 -35.72 49.80 13.09
C PRO A 57 -35.87 49.04 11.72
N GLN A 58 -36.87 48.13 11.72
CA GLN A 58 -37.87 47.78 10.67
C GLN A 58 -37.55 46.95 9.41
N ASN A 59 -38.15 45.74 9.35
CA ASN A 59 -39.17 45.27 8.36
C ASN A 59 -39.40 43.74 8.54
N ALA A 60 -40.54 43.27 9.07
CA ALA A 60 -41.85 43.02 8.45
C ALA A 60 -42.07 41.52 8.07
N TYR A 61 -43.10 40.94 8.72
CA TYR A 61 -43.70 39.57 8.71
C TYR A 61 -44.39 39.17 7.38
N PRO A 62 -45.02 37.96 7.19
CA PRO A 62 -45.56 36.97 8.16
C PRO A 62 -45.25 35.48 7.88
N VAL A 63 -45.15 34.59 8.89
CA VAL A 63 -46.19 33.82 9.65
C VAL A 63 -47.18 33.01 8.79
N GLY A 64 -47.09 31.69 8.92
CA GLY A 64 -48.13 30.72 8.60
C GLY A 64 -47.77 29.35 9.18
N GLY A 65 -48.36 29.00 10.32
CA GLY A 65 -48.15 27.72 11.02
C GLY A 65 -49.09 26.60 10.55
N GLY A 66 -48.79 25.38 10.98
CA GLY A 66 -49.66 24.21 10.79
C GLY A 66 -49.03 22.94 11.34
N TYR A 67 -49.42 22.56 12.55
CA TYR A 67 -49.15 21.26 13.17
C TYR A 67 -49.91 20.15 12.43
N PHE A 68 -49.30 18.97 12.22
CA PHE A 68 -49.99 17.67 12.25
C PHE A 68 -48.97 16.51 12.34
N GLN A 69 -49.03 15.77 13.45
CA GLN A 69 -48.75 14.34 13.55
C GLN A 69 -50.12 13.67 13.81
N PRO A 70 -50.39 12.41 13.42
CA PRO A 70 -49.72 11.28 14.09
C PRO A 70 -49.63 9.94 13.31
N GLN A 71 -49.03 8.97 14.02
CA GLN A 71 -49.34 7.54 14.09
C GLN A 71 -48.43 6.50 13.43
N GLN A 72 -48.18 5.49 14.27
CA GLN A 72 -47.28 4.36 14.18
C GLN A 72 -47.98 3.18 13.50
N HIS A 73 -47.20 2.32 12.82
CA HIS A 73 -47.51 0.89 12.71
C HIS A 73 -46.23 0.07 12.83
N GLN A 74 -46.28 -0.93 13.73
CA GLN A 74 -45.31 -2.01 13.87
C GLN A 74 -45.44 -3.02 12.73
N GLY A 75 -44.32 -3.62 12.32
CA GLY A 75 -44.27 -4.77 11.41
C GLY A 75 -42.83 -5.30 11.27
N VAL A 76 -42.69 -6.62 11.32
CA VAL A 76 -41.48 -7.39 11.66
C VAL A 76 -40.79 -7.98 10.42
N ASN A 77 -39.45 -8.07 10.51
CA ASN A 77 -38.49 -8.97 9.84
C ASN A 77 -38.17 -8.94 8.33
N ASN A 78 -36.85 -9.08 8.13
CA ASN A 78 -36.08 -9.62 7.01
C ASN A 78 -36.16 -8.91 5.66
N SER A 79 -35.04 -8.31 5.24
CA SER A 79 -34.49 -8.45 3.88
C SER A 79 -33.08 -7.87 3.78
N SER A 80 -32.11 -8.77 3.58
CA SER A 80 -31.16 -8.72 2.46
C SER A 80 -30.46 -7.38 2.16
N TYR A 81 -29.19 -7.25 2.56
CA TYR A 81 -28.31 -6.26 1.95
C TYR A 81 -28.04 -6.64 0.48
N PRO A 82 -28.21 -5.73 -0.49
CA PRO A 82 -27.85 -6.02 -1.86
C PRO A 82 -26.33 -6.04 -2.00
N VAL A 83 -25.80 -7.18 -2.45
CA VAL A 83 -24.46 -7.28 -3.04
C VAL A 83 -24.43 -6.37 -4.27
N GLN A 84 -23.85 -5.19 -4.13
CA GLN A 84 -23.43 -4.42 -5.30
C GLN A 84 -22.19 -5.11 -5.86
N GLN A 85 -22.40 -5.99 -6.84
CA GLN A 85 -21.35 -6.35 -7.79
C GLN A 85 -20.90 -5.06 -8.45
N GLN A 86 -19.75 -4.54 -8.05
CA GLN A 86 -19.03 -3.57 -8.87
C GLN A 86 -18.57 -4.33 -10.11
N GLN A 87 -19.35 -4.19 -11.19
CA GLN A 87 -18.94 -4.55 -12.52
C GLN A 87 -17.67 -3.75 -12.83
N TYR A 88 -16.55 -4.47 -12.97
CA TYR A 88 -15.36 -3.94 -13.60
C TYR A 88 -15.74 -3.49 -15.02
N PRO A 89 -15.44 -2.25 -15.43
CA PRO A 89 -15.59 -1.87 -16.82
C PRO A 89 -14.70 -2.81 -17.66
N GLY A 90 -15.34 -3.51 -18.61
CA GLY A 90 -14.67 -4.46 -19.49
C GLY A 90 -13.51 -3.80 -20.22
N TYR A 91 -12.33 -4.42 -20.10
CA TYR A 91 -11.21 -4.06 -20.96
C TYR A 91 -11.54 -4.49 -22.39
N PRO A 92 -11.44 -3.60 -23.39
CA PRO A 92 -11.64 -3.98 -24.77
C PRO A 92 -10.54 -4.94 -25.21
N SER A 93 -10.94 -6.17 -25.54
CA SER A 93 -10.16 -7.10 -26.34
C SER A 93 -10.10 -6.59 -27.79
N ALA A 94 -9.23 -5.60 -28.01
CA ALA A 94 -8.80 -5.17 -29.34
C ALA A 94 -7.44 -4.45 -29.21
N LEU A 95 -6.39 -5.09 -29.72
CA LEU A 95 -5.07 -4.46 -29.89
C LEU A 95 -5.19 -3.27 -30.86
N PRO A 96 -4.75 -2.05 -30.49
CA PRO A 96 -4.46 -1.04 -31.48
C PRO A 96 -3.19 -1.44 -32.23
N SER A 97 -3.35 -1.74 -33.52
CA SER A 97 -2.27 -1.77 -34.49
C SER A 97 -1.55 -0.41 -34.50
N GLY A 98 -0.27 -0.38 -34.12
CA GLY A 98 0.60 0.78 -34.34
C GLY A 98 1.06 1.49 -33.06
N GLY A 99 1.92 0.83 -32.29
CA GLY A 99 2.75 1.46 -31.27
C GLY A 99 4.09 0.74 -31.23
N MET A 100 5.17 1.42 -31.60
CA MET A 100 6.52 0.88 -31.56
C MET A 100 6.93 0.60 -30.11
N TYR A 101 6.73 -0.65 -29.66
CA TYR A 101 7.53 -1.19 -28.56
C TYR A 101 8.93 -1.48 -29.11
N PRO A 102 10.01 -1.22 -28.34
CA PRO A 102 11.31 -1.75 -28.72
C PRO A 102 11.19 -3.27 -28.81
N SER A 103 11.47 -3.78 -30.01
CA SER A 103 11.48 -5.20 -30.34
C SER A 103 12.29 -5.98 -29.33
N VAL A 104 11.65 -6.95 -28.66
CA VAL A 104 12.32 -7.96 -27.85
C VAL A 104 13.24 -8.77 -28.77
N PRO A 105 14.57 -8.74 -28.61
CA PRO A 105 15.42 -9.67 -29.34
C PRO A 105 15.13 -11.10 -28.85
N PRO A 106 15.08 -12.11 -29.75
CA PRO A 106 14.87 -13.48 -29.33
C PRO A 106 16.02 -13.93 -28.42
N ALA A 107 15.68 -14.41 -27.22
CA ALA A 107 16.63 -14.97 -26.28
C ALA A 107 17.23 -16.26 -26.85
N THR A 108 18.38 -16.15 -27.51
CA THR A 108 19.25 -17.28 -27.85
C THR A 108 20.00 -17.71 -26.59
N GLY A 109 19.34 -18.53 -25.76
CA GLY A 109 19.97 -19.14 -24.60
C GLY A 109 18.98 -19.69 -23.58
N GLY A 110 18.53 -20.94 -23.80
CA GLY A 110 18.03 -21.88 -22.80
C GLY A 110 17.23 -21.33 -21.60
N TYR A 111 16.01 -20.86 -21.83
CA TYR A 111 14.96 -20.82 -20.80
C TYR A 111 13.70 -21.44 -21.37
N SER A 112 13.31 -22.60 -20.84
CA SER A 112 11.96 -23.12 -21.06
C SER A 112 10.98 -22.14 -20.44
N VAL A 113 10.13 -21.54 -21.27
CA VAL A 113 9.01 -20.68 -20.84
C VAL A 113 8.22 -21.45 -19.77
N GLY A 114 8.18 -20.92 -18.54
CA GLY A 114 7.28 -21.41 -17.49
C GLY A 114 7.88 -22.19 -16.32
N GLN A 115 9.19 -22.43 -16.23
CA GLN A 115 9.77 -22.99 -14.98
C GLN A 115 10.25 -21.88 -14.04
N ALA A 116 9.52 -21.69 -12.94
CA ALA A 116 10.02 -20.90 -11.82
C ALA A 116 11.03 -21.73 -11.01
N PRO A 117 12.02 -21.10 -10.36
CA PRO A 117 12.88 -21.80 -9.41
C PRO A 117 12.04 -22.50 -8.32
N GLY A 118 12.26 -23.81 -8.13
CA GLY A 118 11.54 -24.61 -7.13
C GLY A 118 10.39 -25.47 -7.65
N GLY A 119 10.26 -25.71 -8.96
CA GLY A 119 9.28 -26.65 -9.52
C GLY A 119 7.86 -26.10 -9.67
N TYR A 120 7.67 -24.80 -9.47
CA TYR A 120 6.42 -24.11 -9.76
C TYR A 120 6.36 -23.77 -11.26
N SER A 121 5.25 -24.11 -11.91
CA SER A 121 4.99 -23.72 -13.30
C SER A 121 3.91 -22.65 -13.38
N TYR A 122 4.21 -21.53 -14.04
CA TYR A 122 3.19 -20.54 -14.35
C TYR A 122 2.35 -21.00 -15.53
N SER A 123 1.05 -20.80 -15.43
CA SER A 123 0.18 -20.93 -16.59
C SER A 123 0.40 -19.74 -17.54
N PRO A 124 0.11 -19.85 -18.85
CA PRO A 124 0.33 -18.76 -19.79
C PRO A 124 -0.36 -17.44 -19.39
N GLN A 125 -1.51 -17.52 -18.71
CA GLN A 125 -2.24 -16.35 -18.22
C GLN A 125 -1.58 -15.64 -17.03
N ASP A 126 -0.76 -16.37 -16.26
CA ASP A 126 -0.03 -15.85 -15.10
C ASP A 126 1.29 -15.17 -15.54
N LEU A 127 1.71 -15.35 -16.79
CA LEU A 127 2.94 -14.77 -17.33
C LEU A 127 2.69 -13.35 -17.85
N VAL A 128 3.41 -12.39 -17.28
CA VAL A 128 3.56 -11.04 -17.85
C VAL A 128 4.80 -11.01 -18.75
N GLY A 129 5.89 -11.66 -18.31
CA GLY A 129 7.11 -11.88 -19.08
C GLY A 129 8.17 -10.80 -18.94
N TYR A 130 8.01 -9.81 -18.05
CA TYR A 130 9.02 -8.76 -17.89
C TYR A 130 10.27 -9.29 -17.17
N VAL A 131 11.44 -9.01 -17.73
CA VAL A 131 12.74 -9.30 -17.13
C VAL A 131 13.57 -8.02 -17.14
N PHE A 132 14.11 -7.65 -15.98
CA PHE A 132 15.03 -6.52 -15.87
C PHE A 132 16.40 -6.90 -16.44
N THR A 133 16.72 -6.41 -17.64
CA THR A 133 18.07 -6.43 -18.21
C THR A 133 18.71 -5.04 -18.16
N PRO A 134 20.02 -4.92 -17.86
CA PRO A 134 20.71 -3.63 -17.79
C PRO A 134 20.51 -2.76 -19.05
N MET A 135 20.12 -1.50 -18.87
CA MET A 135 20.16 -0.49 -19.93
C MET A 135 21.60 -0.02 -20.16
N GLU A 136 21.90 0.59 -21.31
CA GLU A 136 23.26 1.01 -21.66
C GLU A 136 23.96 1.88 -20.59
N HIS A 137 23.24 2.82 -19.98
CA HIS A 137 23.82 3.63 -18.89
C HIS A 137 23.95 2.84 -17.57
N GLU A 138 23.12 1.82 -17.31
CA GLU A 138 23.25 0.92 -16.16
C GLU A 138 24.46 -0.02 -16.35
N LYS A 139 24.73 -0.45 -17.59
CA LYS A 139 25.94 -1.19 -17.96
C LYS A 139 27.20 -0.38 -17.73
N LEU A 140 27.17 0.94 -17.97
CA LEU A 140 28.29 1.82 -17.67
C LEU A 140 28.45 2.08 -16.17
N LYS A 141 27.34 2.17 -15.43
CA LYS A 141 27.32 2.44 -13.98
C LYS A 141 27.43 1.17 -13.12
N HIS A 142 27.41 -0.01 -13.73
CA HIS A 142 27.43 -1.31 -13.04
C HIS A 142 26.31 -1.47 -12.01
N ARG A 143 25.14 -0.85 -12.29
CA ARG A 143 24.07 -0.71 -11.31
C ARG A 143 22.69 -0.61 -11.93
N ILE A 144 21.75 -1.42 -11.44
CA ILE A 144 20.30 -1.29 -11.67
C ILE A 144 19.65 -0.86 -10.35
N GLU A 145 18.73 0.09 -10.42
CA GLU A 145 17.87 0.42 -9.28
C GLU A 145 16.40 0.54 -9.71
N VAL A 146 15.54 -0.21 -9.02
CA VAL A 146 14.11 -0.28 -9.27
C VAL A 146 13.36 0.00 -7.97
N LYS A 147 12.32 0.81 -8.06
CA LYS A 147 11.45 1.22 -6.96
C LYS A 147 10.00 0.99 -7.36
N PHE A 148 9.12 0.73 -6.41
CA PHE A 148 7.69 0.60 -6.65
C PHE A 148 6.88 1.23 -5.53
N SER A 149 5.81 1.91 -5.92
CA SER A 149 4.81 2.50 -5.03
C SER A 149 3.43 1.92 -5.32
N PRO A 150 2.80 1.19 -4.38
CA PRO A 150 1.40 0.84 -4.51
C PRO A 150 0.49 2.05 -4.32
N ALA A 151 0.87 3.11 -3.60
CA ALA A 151 0.05 4.33 -3.54
C ALA A 151 -0.11 4.97 -4.93
N MET A 152 1.00 5.15 -5.64
CA MET A 152 1.04 5.76 -6.98
C MET A 152 0.80 4.77 -8.12
N ASP A 153 0.74 3.47 -7.82
CA ASP A 153 0.65 2.36 -8.77
C ASP A 153 1.68 2.47 -9.90
N LYS A 154 2.95 2.65 -9.55
CA LYS A 154 4.02 2.78 -10.54
C LYS A 154 5.36 2.28 -10.04
N TYR A 155 6.16 1.84 -10.99
CA TYR A 155 7.58 1.61 -10.82
C TYR A 155 8.38 2.85 -11.23
N VAL A 156 9.52 3.04 -10.60
CA VAL A 156 10.56 3.98 -11.04
C VAL A 156 11.85 3.19 -11.21
N ARG A 157 12.37 3.18 -12.43
CA ARG A 157 13.72 2.69 -12.70
C ARG A 157 14.66 3.88 -12.65
N THR A 158 15.52 3.92 -11.64
CA THR A 158 16.38 5.08 -11.34
C THR A 158 17.58 5.09 -12.29
N SER A 159 17.29 5.42 -13.54
CA SER A 159 18.23 5.71 -14.62
C SER A 159 18.43 7.22 -14.80
N GLU A 160 19.32 7.62 -15.72
CA GLU A 160 19.22 8.98 -16.27
C GLU A 160 17.77 9.16 -16.77
N HIS A 161 17.07 10.15 -16.18
CA HIS A 161 15.65 10.49 -16.38
C HIS A 161 14.59 9.78 -15.52
N ASN A 162 14.93 8.89 -14.57
CA ASN A 162 13.95 8.23 -13.69
C ASN A 162 12.71 7.71 -14.43
N GLN A 163 12.89 6.69 -15.27
CA GLN A 163 11.78 6.17 -16.07
C GLN A 163 10.66 5.67 -15.16
N GLU A 164 9.47 6.25 -15.31
CA GLU A 164 8.27 5.83 -14.59
C GLU A 164 7.45 4.87 -15.46
N ILE A 165 7.02 3.75 -14.88
CA ILE A 165 6.17 2.76 -15.55
C ILE A 165 4.93 2.52 -14.70
N ALA A 166 3.75 2.84 -15.23
CA ALA A 166 2.48 2.70 -14.54
C ALA A 166 2.02 1.23 -14.44
N GLY A 167 1.31 0.92 -13.36
CA GLY A 167 0.68 -0.36 -13.06
C GLY A 167 1.62 -1.35 -12.38
N TRP A 168 1.22 -1.87 -11.23
CA TRP A 168 1.96 -2.89 -10.47
C TRP A 168 2.28 -4.16 -11.26
N ARG A 169 1.43 -4.53 -12.22
CA ARG A 169 1.59 -5.73 -13.05
C ARG A 169 2.63 -5.55 -14.16
N SER A 170 2.94 -4.31 -14.55
CA SER A 170 3.70 -4.01 -15.77
C SER A 170 5.13 -4.56 -15.78
N LEU A 171 5.81 -4.58 -14.63
CA LEU A 171 7.19 -5.04 -14.49
C LEU A 171 7.32 -6.36 -13.71
N ALA A 172 6.21 -7.05 -13.47
CA ALA A 172 6.25 -8.41 -12.95
C ALA A 172 6.73 -9.36 -14.05
N TYR A 173 7.47 -10.40 -13.67
CA TYR A 173 7.71 -11.52 -14.56
C TYR A 173 6.45 -12.39 -14.65
N ALA A 174 5.86 -12.69 -13.50
CA ALA A 174 4.66 -13.49 -13.40
C ALA A 174 3.87 -13.13 -12.14
N GLU A 175 2.55 -13.30 -12.19
CA GLU A 175 1.68 -13.15 -11.04
C GLU A 175 0.51 -14.13 -11.14
N GLN A 176 0.06 -14.61 -9.99
CA GLN A 176 -1.10 -15.47 -9.87
C GLN A 176 -1.94 -15.01 -8.69
N ASN A 177 -3.22 -14.73 -8.94
CA ASN A 177 -4.18 -14.29 -7.95
C ASN A 177 -3.68 -13.09 -7.11
N ILE A 178 -2.99 -12.13 -7.73
CA ILE A 178 -2.59 -10.89 -7.05
C ILE A 178 -3.47 -9.74 -7.53
N GLN A 179 -3.76 -8.81 -6.62
CA GLN A 179 -4.41 -7.55 -6.92
C GLN A 179 -3.79 -6.42 -6.10
N ARG A 180 -3.95 -5.20 -6.61
CA ARG A 180 -3.73 -3.97 -5.85
C ARG A 180 -5.04 -3.53 -5.20
N LYS A 181 -5.05 -3.37 -3.88
CA LYS A 181 -6.21 -2.85 -3.14
C LYS A 181 -5.97 -1.42 -2.71
N VAL A 182 -6.98 -0.58 -2.89
CA VAL A 182 -7.05 0.79 -2.35
C VAL A 182 -8.17 0.86 -1.33
N GLU A 183 -7.85 1.23 -0.10
CA GLU A 183 -8.79 1.50 0.98
C GLU A 183 -8.96 3.01 1.11
N GLN A 184 -10.08 3.56 0.61
CA GLN A 184 -10.33 5.01 0.68
C GLN A 184 -10.53 5.48 2.12
N ASP A 185 -11.25 4.70 2.93
CA ASP A 185 -11.55 5.03 4.32
C ASP A 185 -10.28 5.11 5.18
N TRP A 186 -9.35 4.17 4.96
CA TRP A 186 -8.08 4.10 5.68
C TRP A 186 -6.96 4.89 5.00
N LYS A 187 -7.20 5.40 3.79
CA LYS A 187 -6.21 6.04 2.91
C LYS A 187 -4.97 5.18 2.71
N MET A 188 -5.16 3.89 2.43
CA MET A 188 -4.07 2.92 2.28
C MET A 188 -4.11 2.24 0.91
N SER A 189 -2.94 1.79 0.44
CA SER A 189 -2.78 0.95 -0.74
C SER A 189 -1.75 -0.14 -0.49
N TYR A 190 -1.96 -1.33 -1.08
CA TYR A 190 -1.09 -2.49 -0.94
C TYR A 190 -1.36 -3.51 -2.05
N LEU A 191 -0.42 -4.44 -2.25
CA LEU A 191 -0.67 -5.66 -3.01
C LEU A 191 -1.12 -6.78 -2.08
N THR A 192 -2.07 -7.57 -2.52
CA THR A 192 -2.62 -8.68 -1.74
C THR A 192 -3.18 -9.74 -2.68
N ARG A 193 -3.67 -10.85 -2.12
CA ARG A 193 -4.37 -11.85 -2.91
C ARG A 193 -5.67 -11.32 -3.51
N GLN A 194 -6.06 -11.81 -4.68
CA GLN A 194 -7.39 -11.59 -5.23
C GLN A 194 -8.46 -12.09 -4.27
N GLU A 195 -9.61 -11.41 -4.24
CA GLU A 195 -10.71 -11.80 -3.36
C GLU A 195 -11.10 -13.26 -3.61
N SER A 196 -11.46 -13.99 -2.56
CA SER A 196 -11.75 -15.44 -2.56
C SER A 196 -10.60 -16.41 -2.88
N SER A 197 -9.42 -15.94 -3.29
CA SER A 197 -8.29 -16.84 -3.55
C SER A 197 -7.59 -17.32 -2.27
N VAL A 198 -7.20 -18.60 -2.25
CA VAL A 198 -6.53 -19.25 -1.11
C VAL A 198 -5.02 -19.02 -1.10
N ALA A 199 -4.44 -18.66 -2.24
CA ALA A 199 -3.02 -18.38 -2.40
C ALA A 199 -2.82 -17.38 -3.54
N GLY A 200 -1.78 -16.55 -3.40
CA GLY A 200 -1.32 -15.65 -4.46
C GLY A 200 0.19 -15.67 -4.55
N ARG A 201 0.73 -15.36 -5.73
CA ARG A 201 2.17 -15.36 -5.99
C ARG A 201 2.54 -14.25 -6.95
N ILE A 202 3.68 -13.62 -6.72
CA ILE A 202 4.26 -12.62 -7.63
C ILE A 202 5.76 -12.84 -7.74
N GLU A 203 6.31 -12.63 -8.95
CA GLU A 203 7.73 -12.75 -9.24
C GLU A 203 8.24 -11.53 -10.01
N TRP A 204 9.39 -11.01 -9.60
CA TRP A 204 10.21 -10.07 -10.36
C TRP A 204 11.53 -10.73 -10.73
N ARG A 205 11.95 -10.64 -11.98
CA ARG A 205 13.13 -11.35 -12.49
C ARG A 205 14.18 -10.39 -13.05
N PHE A 206 15.44 -10.64 -12.73
CA PHE A 206 16.59 -9.86 -13.14
C PHE A 206 17.60 -10.74 -13.88
N ASP A 207 18.17 -10.22 -14.97
CA ASP A 207 19.18 -10.89 -15.77
C ASP A 207 20.27 -9.90 -16.21
N VAL A 208 21.47 -10.04 -15.65
CA VAL A 208 22.65 -9.24 -16.03
C VAL A 208 23.60 -9.99 -16.96
N SER A 209 23.26 -11.19 -17.42
CA SER A 209 24.16 -12.06 -18.18
C SER A 209 24.67 -11.46 -19.48
N GLU A 210 23.87 -10.60 -20.13
CA GLU A 210 24.26 -9.89 -21.36
C GLU A 210 25.47 -8.95 -21.18
N THR A 211 25.79 -8.58 -19.94
CA THR A 211 26.95 -7.74 -19.63
C THR A 211 28.25 -8.54 -19.50
N GLY A 212 28.17 -9.87 -19.42
CA GLY A 212 29.31 -10.73 -19.07
C GLY A 212 29.75 -10.63 -17.61
N ARG A 213 29.09 -9.78 -16.80
CA ARG A 213 29.40 -9.53 -15.38
C ARG A 213 28.58 -10.43 -14.46
N ARG A 214 28.91 -10.38 -13.17
CA ARG A 214 28.21 -11.10 -12.10
C ARG A 214 27.74 -10.13 -11.05
N ILE A 215 26.68 -10.48 -10.33
CA ILE A 215 26.15 -9.65 -9.25
C ILE A 215 27.20 -9.58 -8.14
N SER A 216 27.65 -8.37 -7.83
CA SER A 216 28.55 -8.10 -6.71
C SER A 216 27.75 -7.84 -5.44
N LYS A 217 26.58 -7.21 -5.58
CA LYS A 217 25.71 -6.82 -4.48
C LYS A 217 24.24 -6.80 -4.86
N LEU A 218 23.39 -7.33 -3.98
CA LEU A 218 21.94 -7.22 -4.07
C LEU A 218 21.41 -6.66 -2.75
N ARG A 219 20.67 -5.55 -2.83
CA ARG A 219 19.91 -5.01 -1.70
C ARG A 219 18.43 -4.95 -2.01
N VAL A 220 17.61 -5.38 -1.05
CA VAL A 220 16.15 -5.44 -1.19
C VAL A 220 15.48 -4.81 0.02
N GLN A 221 14.52 -3.93 -0.22
CA GLN A 221 13.57 -3.43 0.76
C GLN A 221 12.22 -4.10 0.48
N PHE A 222 11.66 -4.79 1.48
CA PHE A 222 10.49 -5.65 1.28
C PHE A 222 9.58 -5.68 2.53
N PRO A 223 8.87 -4.58 2.83
CA PRO A 223 7.97 -4.53 3.98
C PRO A 223 6.68 -5.29 3.68
N VAL A 224 6.21 -6.05 4.68
CA VAL A 224 4.94 -6.76 4.66
C VAL A 224 4.09 -6.37 5.87
N LYS A 225 2.77 -6.53 5.71
CA LYS A 225 1.82 -6.39 6.80
C LYS A 225 0.93 -7.60 6.86
N LEU A 226 0.95 -8.27 8.01
CA LEU A 226 0.14 -9.46 8.28
C LEU A 226 -0.96 -9.12 9.28
N TYR A 227 -2.12 -9.76 9.11
CA TYR A 227 -3.24 -9.76 10.02
C TYR A 227 -3.69 -11.20 10.27
N GLU A 228 -4.29 -11.45 11.44
CA GLU A 228 -4.70 -12.80 11.85
C GLU A 228 -3.56 -13.83 11.71
N ASP A 229 -3.77 -14.88 10.92
CA ASP A 229 -2.79 -15.92 10.58
C ASP A 229 -2.30 -15.81 9.13
N GLY A 230 -2.52 -14.65 8.48
CA GLY A 230 -2.00 -14.36 7.15
C GLY A 230 -0.49 -14.56 7.08
N ASN A 231 0.00 -15.04 5.93
CA ASN A 231 1.39 -15.41 5.78
C ASN A 231 1.95 -14.92 4.45
N VAL A 232 3.18 -14.40 4.49
CA VAL A 232 4.00 -14.11 3.31
C VAL A 232 5.30 -14.90 3.42
N ASN A 233 5.56 -15.72 2.40
CA ASN A 233 6.86 -16.33 2.19
C ASN A 233 7.55 -15.59 1.04
N ALA A 234 8.52 -14.73 1.37
CA ALA A 234 9.29 -13.97 0.40
C ALA A 234 10.74 -14.46 0.35
N TYR A 235 11.29 -14.64 -0.85
CA TYR A 235 12.65 -15.15 -1.03
C TYR A 235 13.27 -14.72 -2.36
N VAL A 236 14.60 -14.70 -2.39
CA VAL A 236 15.40 -14.60 -3.61
C VAL A 236 15.78 -15.98 -4.09
N ALA A 237 15.44 -16.29 -5.34
CA ALA A 237 15.85 -17.50 -6.01
C ALA A 237 16.91 -17.19 -7.07
N THR A 238 18.01 -17.92 -7.08
CA THR A 238 19.15 -17.67 -7.98
C THR A 238 19.28 -18.72 -9.07
N ASP A 239 20.02 -18.40 -10.14
CA ASP A 239 20.38 -19.34 -11.20
C ASP A 239 21.23 -20.54 -10.72
N ARG A 240 21.80 -20.46 -9.52
CA ARG A 240 22.53 -21.57 -8.86
C ARG A 240 21.61 -22.50 -8.06
N GLY A 241 20.30 -22.22 -8.02
CA GLY A 241 19.32 -23.00 -7.26
C GLY A 241 19.22 -22.62 -5.78
N THR A 242 20.00 -21.64 -5.31
CA THR A 242 19.90 -21.15 -3.93
C THR A 242 18.62 -20.35 -3.75
N LEU A 243 17.87 -20.66 -2.67
CA LEU A 243 16.73 -19.88 -2.18
C LEU A 243 17.13 -19.21 -0.86
N GLN A 244 17.12 -17.88 -0.82
CA GLN A 244 17.37 -17.12 0.40
C GLN A 244 16.10 -16.36 0.83
N PRO A 245 15.56 -16.61 2.04
CA PRO A 245 14.44 -15.85 2.56
C PRO A 245 14.74 -14.35 2.64
N ILE A 246 13.73 -13.53 2.36
CA ILE A 246 13.75 -12.08 2.55
C ILE A 246 13.04 -11.78 3.87
N VAL A 247 13.68 -11.01 4.74
CA VAL A 247 13.11 -10.58 6.02
C VAL A 247 12.16 -9.41 5.79
N ASP A 248 11.03 -9.39 6.49
CA ASP A 248 10.14 -8.24 6.56
C ASP A 248 10.88 -7.01 7.10
N SER A 249 11.11 -6.02 6.23
CA SER A 249 11.84 -4.82 6.62
C SER A 249 11.49 -3.63 5.72
N ALA A 250 11.21 -2.50 6.37
CA ALA A 250 11.11 -1.19 5.72
C ALA A 250 12.47 -0.60 5.34
N HIS A 251 13.57 -1.21 5.78
CA HIS A 251 14.93 -0.84 5.40
C HIS A 251 15.54 -1.86 4.43
N SER A 252 16.46 -1.39 3.59
CA SER A 252 17.20 -2.24 2.66
C SER A 252 18.06 -3.27 3.40
N GLN A 253 17.94 -4.54 3.04
CA GLN A 253 18.77 -5.64 3.51
C GLN A 253 19.63 -6.20 2.37
N GLU A 254 20.81 -6.72 2.69
CA GLU A 254 21.71 -7.33 1.70
C GLU A 254 21.37 -8.81 1.53
N ILE A 255 21.39 -9.29 0.28
CA ILE A 255 21.08 -10.69 -0.07
C ILE A 255 22.34 -11.34 -0.66
N ASP A 256 23.05 -12.09 0.19
CA ASP A 256 24.32 -12.72 -0.17
C ASP A 256 24.20 -13.82 -1.23
N ALA A 257 23.07 -14.56 -1.26
CA ALA A 257 22.89 -15.69 -2.17
C ALA A 257 23.01 -15.28 -3.65
N ALA A 258 22.64 -14.05 -4.01
CA ALA A 258 22.72 -13.56 -5.38
C ALA A 258 24.16 -13.23 -5.81
N ARG A 259 25.11 -13.09 -4.87
CA ARG A 259 26.49 -12.72 -5.19
C ARG A 259 27.16 -13.77 -6.08
N GLY A 260 27.76 -13.32 -7.17
CA GLY A 260 28.38 -14.17 -8.19
C GLY A 260 27.40 -14.81 -9.18
N CYS A 261 26.09 -14.65 -9.00
CA CYS A 261 25.07 -15.09 -9.95
C CYS A 261 24.93 -14.08 -11.10
N GLN A 262 24.29 -14.47 -12.19
CA GLN A 262 23.95 -13.55 -13.28
C GLN A 262 22.44 -13.29 -13.34
N ARG A 263 21.65 -14.20 -12.77
CA ARG A 263 20.20 -14.12 -12.76
C ARG A 263 19.64 -14.47 -11.40
N PHE A 264 18.58 -13.78 -11.04
CA PHE A 264 17.80 -14.09 -9.85
C PHE A 264 16.35 -13.63 -10.01
N SER A 265 15.50 -14.15 -9.15
CA SER A 265 14.10 -13.77 -9.01
C SER A 265 13.82 -13.39 -7.56
N ILE A 266 13.05 -12.31 -7.36
CA ILE A 266 12.41 -12.01 -6.07
C ILE A 266 10.99 -12.55 -6.17
N ILE A 267 10.63 -13.46 -5.27
CA ILE A 267 9.34 -14.14 -5.26
C ILE A 267 8.65 -13.89 -3.92
N ALA A 268 7.34 -13.63 -3.98
CA ALA A 268 6.50 -13.53 -2.80
C ALA A 268 5.27 -14.44 -2.94
N GLU A 269 5.02 -15.27 -1.93
CA GLU A 269 3.86 -16.16 -1.87
C GLU A 269 2.99 -15.77 -0.68
N LEU A 270 1.73 -15.44 -0.97
CA LEU A 270 0.73 -14.98 0.00
C LEU A 270 -0.23 -16.14 0.29
N SER A 271 -0.48 -16.42 1.56
CA SER A 271 -1.30 -17.56 1.98
C SER A 271 -2.00 -17.30 3.32
N ARG A 272 -2.84 -18.28 3.75
CA ARG A 272 -3.58 -18.28 5.04
C ARG A 272 -4.56 -17.12 5.19
N GLY A 273 -4.91 -16.69 6.40
CA GLY A 273 -6.00 -15.74 6.65
C GLY A 273 -7.30 -16.44 7.10
N LYS A 274 -8.22 -15.66 7.67
CA LYS A 274 -9.47 -16.16 8.25
C LYS A 274 -10.68 -15.43 7.69
N GLY A 275 -11.78 -16.17 7.53
CA GLY A 275 -13.07 -15.64 7.10
C GLY A 275 -13.07 -15.12 5.65
N GLU A 276 -14.13 -14.40 5.30
CA GLU A 276 -14.36 -13.90 3.94
C GLU A 276 -13.31 -12.87 3.49
N HIS A 277 -12.62 -12.24 4.46
CA HIS A 277 -11.58 -11.25 4.23
C HIS A 277 -10.15 -11.83 4.31
N ALA A 278 -10.00 -13.16 4.34
CA ALA A 278 -8.69 -13.80 4.39
C ALA A 278 -7.75 -13.28 3.29
N TRP A 279 -8.27 -12.94 2.11
CA TRP A 279 -7.50 -12.43 0.97
C TRP A 279 -6.69 -11.16 1.26
N GLN A 280 -7.08 -10.35 2.26
CA GLN A 280 -6.36 -9.12 2.67
C GLN A 280 -5.49 -9.29 3.92
N HIS A 281 -5.37 -10.50 4.48
CA HIS A 281 -4.62 -10.73 5.71
C HIS A 281 -3.09 -10.82 5.49
N ALA A 282 -2.64 -10.90 4.24
CA ALA A 282 -1.24 -10.88 3.84
C ALA A 282 -1.04 -9.76 2.81
N GLN A 283 -0.40 -8.67 3.20
CA GLN A 283 -0.30 -7.46 2.39
C GLN A 283 1.17 -7.14 2.11
N LEU A 284 1.53 -6.99 0.85
CA LEU A 284 2.84 -6.47 0.45
C LEU A 284 2.77 -4.94 0.39
N PHE A 285 3.80 -4.30 0.93
CA PHE A 285 4.09 -2.90 0.69
C PHE A 285 2.99 -1.93 1.15
N ARG A 286 2.27 -2.25 2.25
CA ARG A 286 1.19 -1.39 2.78
C ARG A 286 1.69 0.03 3.01
N GLN A 287 1.05 0.97 2.31
CA GLN A 287 1.49 2.37 2.21
C GLN A 287 0.28 3.31 2.28
N GLN A 288 0.49 4.50 2.86
CA GLN A 288 -0.50 5.58 2.79
C GLN A 288 -0.63 6.13 1.37
N LEU A 289 -1.85 6.49 0.95
CA LEU A 289 -2.11 7.03 -0.40
C LEU A 289 -1.42 8.37 -0.66
N ASN A 290 -1.32 9.21 0.36
CA ASN A 290 -0.65 10.50 0.30
C ASN A 290 0.42 10.54 1.38
N PRO A 291 1.62 9.97 1.14
CA PRO A 291 2.75 10.22 2.01
C PRO A 291 2.99 11.73 2.00
N GLY A 292 3.09 12.36 3.17
CA GLY A 292 3.25 13.82 3.26
C GLY A 292 4.47 14.31 2.47
N PHE A 293 4.48 15.58 2.07
CA PHE A 293 5.55 16.17 1.25
C PHE A 293 6.98 16.01 1.83
N PHE A 294 7.10 15.89 3.15
CA PHE A 294 8.37 15.66 3.85
C PHE A 294 8.68 14.18 4.10
N SER A 295 7.94 13.27 3.44
CA SER A 295 8.18 11.84 3.57
C SER A 295 9.49 11.45 2.88
N THR A 296 10.17 10.46 3.44
CA THR A 296 11.40 9.93 2.86
C THR A 296 11.12 9.21 1.53
N ASP A 297 12.13 9.07 0.68
CA ASP A 297 12.05 8.27 -0.55
C ASP A 297 11.55 6.84 -0.25
N ASP A 298 12.03 6.23 0.83
CA ASP A 298 11.60 4.90 1.29
C ASP A 298 10.12 4.85 1.69
N ALA A 299 9.56 5.97 2.17
CA ALA A 299 8.14 6.09 2.47
C ALA A 299 7.28 6.29 1.21
N HIS A 300 7.86 6.76 0.09
CA HIS A 300 7.22 6.81 -1.22
C HIS A 300 7.36 5.50 -2.00
N TYR A 301 8.44 4.75 -1.78
CA TYR A 301 8.77 3.53 -2.51
C TYR A 301 9.11 2.38 -1.56
N PRO A 302 8.09 1.75 -0.95
CA PRO A 302 8.28 0.66 0.02
C PRO A 302 8.97 -0.58 -0.58
N PHE A 303 8.84 -0.85 -1.89
CA PHE A 303 9.60 -1.90 -2.56
C PHE A 303 10.73 -1.28 -3.35
N ARG A 304 11.97 -1.68 -3.03
CA ARG A 304 13.19 -1.19 -3.67
C ARG A 304 14.17 -2.33 -3.87
N VAL A 305 14.76 -2.38 -5.06
CA VAL A 305 15.78 -3.35 -5.44
C VAL A 305 16.95 -2.59 -6.02
N LEU A 306 18.13 -2.81 -5.44
CA LEU A 306 19.39 -2.29 -5.92
C LEU A 306 20.31 -3.46 -6.25
N VAL A 307 20.75 -3.51 -7.50
CA VAL A 307 21.67 -4.53 -8.01
C VAL A 307 22.94 -3.85 -8.47
N GLU A 308 24.09 -4.27 -7.94
CA GLU A 308 25.41 -3.90 -8.46
C GLU A 308 26.07 -5.15 -9.05
N PHE A 309 26.82 -4.99 -10.13
CA PHE A 309 27.40 -6.12 -10.87
C PHE A 309 28.78 -5.78 -11.45
N ASP A 310 29.75 -6.69 -11.32
CA ASP A 310 31.14 -6.51 -11.74
C ASP A 310 31.69 -7.61 -12.66
#